data_AF-A0A453I240-F1
#
_entry.id   AF-A0A453I240-F1
#
_cell.length_a   1.000
_cell.length_b   1.000
_cell.length_c   1.000
_cell.angle_alpha   90.00
_cell.angle_beta   90.00
_cell.angle_gamma   90.00
#
_symmetry.space_group_name_H-M   'P 1'
#
loop_
_entity.id
_entity.type
_entity.pdbx_description
1 polymer ?
#
loop_
_entity_poly.entity_id
_entity_poly.type
_entity_poly.pdbx_seq_one_letter_code
_entity_poly.pdbx_strand_id
1 'polypeptide(L)'
;AIEVMTELVSQYQELPQAFLSKMPYIREVLLLPALANRSEKIIAGLTSLMCEVGQAAPGLVAEGSNEALSLSDALLRCVAFSSEDWEIAESTLQFWCSLAHCILGIDEQTSKRNATQELFLPVFSSLLDALLFRAQIIDIDEHCTGRVSSIPDGLVQFRLNLEELLVDICLLLGAPAYINKLLSSGWGLASQSIPWKEVEVRMYALSMVADTILQDGSPFDFSVVMHFVNILSSRTPAELNGCQFLVYKSFGDVIGSYSKWLSSSKSNIKPLLLFCASGISKSISSNSCSVALRKLCEDASSFIHEPPILDILFWISEGMGEGNLRIEDEEEIISAITHALCSILDKELRKTSLARLLCSSYSAVEKIIDIDRDELLRQNSSAYAQALNIAVRGLHRMGALFSHLAMSITSGLIDDDTISVLFGIFWPLLEKLTQSSHMENTSLSTAACRSLSSAIHSCGQHFQILLPKILECLSMNFLLYQRHDCFLRTAANMIEEFGHKEEYSVVCVRTIETFSSAASLSNLNSSYTCDQEPDLIEAYANFTSAFIRCCPKVPFYIMLRFFVHYCRTIWIDSTALILMLIA
;
A
#
# COMPACT_ATOMS: atom_id res chain seq x y z
N ALA A 1 -12.59 42.44 -8.45
CA ALA A 1 -11.53 42.96 -9.33
C ALA A 1 -10.61 41.83 -9.79
N ILE A 2 -9.97 41.11 -8.87
CA ILE A 2 -9.11 39.96 -9.18
C ILE A 2 -9.87 38.89 -9.98
N GLU A 3 -11.03 38.43 -9.50
CA GLU A 3 -11.88 37.46 -10.22
C GLU A 3 -12.19 37.89 -11.67
N VAL A 4 -12.54 39.17 -11.86
CA VAL A 4 -12.83 39.72 -13.19
C VAL A 4 -11.59 39.73 -14.08
N MET A 5 -10.41 40.05 -13.52
CA MET A 5 -9.16 40.03 -14.29
C MET A 5 -8.73 38.61 -14.65
N THR A 6 -8.87 37.65 -13.72
CA THR A 6 -8.62 36.23 -13.97
C THR A 6 -9.50 35.71 -15.11
N GLU A 7 -10.81 35.97 -15.07
CA GLU A 7 -11.74 35.55 -16.13
C GLU A 7 -11.42 36.18 -17.49
N LEU A 8 -10.97 37.43 -17.50
CA LEU A 8 -10.58 38.08 -18.75
C LEU A 8 -9.29 37.46 -19.32
N VAL A 9 -8.31 37.18 -18.47
CA VAL A 9 -7.02 36.59 -18.88
C VAL A 9 -7.22 35.19 -19.47
N SER A 10 -8.15 34.39 -18.93
CA SER A 10 -8.44 33.04 -19.45
C SER A 10 -9.19 33.07 -20.79
N GLN A 11 -9.99 34.11 -21.06
CA GLN A 11 -10.82 34.20 -22.28
C GLN A 11 -10.13 34.84 -23.49
N TYR A 12 -9.13 35.71 -23.31
CA TYR A 12 -8.54 36.50 -24.41
C TYR A 12 -7.02 36.28 -24.56
N GLN A 13 -6.61 35.78 -25.74
CA GLN A 13 -5.22 35.38 -26.02
C GLN A 13 -4.17 36.50 -25.95
N GLU A 14 -4.55 37.77 -26.17
CA GLU A 14 -3.60 38.90 -26.14
C GLU A 14 -3.38 39.49 -24.74
N LEU A 15 -4.27 39.19 -23.78
CA LEU A 15 -4.20 39.75 -22.44
C LEU A 15 -3.02 39.23 -21.61
N PRO A 16 -2.64 37.94 -21.64
CA PRO A 16 -1.48 37.45 -20.90
C PRO A 16 -0.20 38.23 -21.18
N GLN A 17 0.07 38.57 -22.46
CA GLN A 17 1.25 39.35 -22.84
C GLN A 17 1.20 40.78 -22.28
N ALA A 18 0.03 41.43 -22.34
CA ALA A 18 -0.15 42.77 -21.78
C ALA A 18 0.02 42.76 -20.24
N PHE A 19 -0.52 41.75 -19.55
CA PHE A 19 -0.37 41.59 -18.10
C PHE A 19 1.07 41.27 -17.69
N LEU A 20 1.78 40.41 -18.43
CA LEU A 20 3.20 40.12 -18.19
C LEU A 20 4.04 41.41 -18.22
N SER A 21 3.77 42.33 -19.15
CA SER A 21 4.48 43.63 -19.20
C SER A 21 4.31 44.49 -17.94
N LYS A 22 3.27 44.23 -17.14
CA LYS A 22 2.99 44.93 -15.86
C LYS A 22 3.48 44.16 -14.65
N MET A 23 4.04 42.96 -14.83
CA MET A 23 4.45 42.11 -13.72
C MET A 23 5.47 42.75 -12.78
N PRO A 24 6.51 43.48 -13.26
CA PRO A 24 7.44 44.16 -12.36
C PRO A 24 6.72 45.16 -11.43
N TYR A 25 5.71 45.87 -11.94
CA TYR A 25 4.92 46.79 -11.11
C TYR A 25 4.07 46.04 -10.08
N ILE A 26 3.39 44.97 -10.50
CA ILE A 26 2.57 44.14 -9.59
C ILE A 26 3.45 43.58 -8.46
N ARG A 27 4.65 43.08 -8.79
CA ARG A 27 5.59 42.57 -7.81
C ARG A 27 6.04 43.64 -6.82
N GLU A 28 6.62 44.73 -7.31
CA GLU A 28 7.26 45.74 -6.46
C GLU A 28 6.26 46.56 -5.64
N VAL A 29 5.12 46.92 -6.23
CA VAL A 29 4.18 47.89 -5.64
C VAL A 29 3.03 47.22 -4.90
N LEU A 30 2.62 46.02 -5.29
CA LEU A 30 1.47 45.34 -4.69
C LEU A 30 1.88 44.14 -3.83
N LEU A 31 2.67 43.21 -4.39
CA LEU A 31 3.00 41.96 -3.71
C LEU A 31 3.98 42.16 -2.56
N LEU A 32 5.11 42.84 -2.76
CA LEU A 32 6.12 43.01 -1.70
C LEU A 32 5.55 43.71 -0.45
N PRO A 33 4.75 44.80 -0.57
CA PRO A 33 4.09 45.38 0.59
C PRO A 33 3.07 44.44 1.24
N ALA A 34 2.32 43.66 0.46
CA ALA A 34 1.37 42.69 1.00
C ALA A 34 2.06 41.57 1.79
N LEU A 35 3.21 41.07 1.30
CA LEU A 35 4.05 40.10 2.00
C LEU A 35 4.62 40.69 3.30
N ALA A 36 5.13 41.92 3.26
CA ALA A 36 5.64 42.61 4.44
C ALA A 36 4.56 42.80 5.53
N ASN A 37 3.33 43.11 5.10
CA ASN A 37 2.17 43.26 5.99
C ASN A 37 1.46 41.94 6.31
N ARG A 38 1.94 40.80 5.83
CA ARG A 38 1.31 39.46 5.95
C ARG A 38 -0.18 39.45 5.64
N SER A 39 -0.58 40.19 4.60
CA SER A 39 -1.98 40.32 4.20
C SER A 39 -2.43 39.13 3.34
N GLU A 40 -2.72 38.00 3.97
CA GLU A 40 -2.98 36.70 3.31
C GLU A 40 -4.03 36.79 2.19
N LYS A 41 -5.16 37.45 2.43
CA LYS A 41 -6.21 37.63 1.41
C LYS A 41 -5.73 38.36 0.15
N ILE A 42 -4.84 39.35 0.32
CA ILE A 42 -4.26 40.10 -0.81
C ILE A 42 -3.24 39.22 -1.53
N ILE A 43 -2.39 38.51 -0.77
CA ILE A 43 -1.39 37.60 -1.32
C ILE A 43 -2.06 36.49 -2.12
N ALA A 44 -3.08 35.83 -1.56
CA ALA A 44 -3.85 34.77 -2.22
C ALA A 44 -4.46 35.28 -3.54
N GLY A 45 -5.17 36.42 -3.51
CA GLY A 45 -5.75 36.98 -4.72
C GLY A 45 -4.71 37.34 -5.79
N LEU A 46 -3.59 37.96 -5.41
CA LEU A 46 -2.51 38.28 -6.36
C LEU A 46 -1.87 37.00 -6.91
N THR A 47 -1.70 35.98 -6.07
CA THR A 47 -1.16 34.68 -6.47
C THR A 47 -2.05 34.02 -7.51
N SER A 48 -3.37 33.94 -7.27
CA SER A 48 -4.31 33.40 -8.25
C SER A 48 -4.25 34.14 -9.58
N LEU A 49 -4.22 35.48 -9.58
CA LEU A 49 -4.10 36.26 -10.83
C LEU A 49 -2.78 35.96 -11.56
N MET A 50 -1.67 35.90 -10.84
CA MET A 50 -0.34 35.63 -11.42
C MET A 50 -0.26 34.20 -11.98
N CYS A 51 -0.80 33.20 -11.28
CA CYS A 51 -0.90 31.83 -11.77
C CYS A 51 -1.69 31.76 -13.08
N GLU A 52 -2.86 32.40 -13.13
CA GLU A 52 -3.75 32.40 -14.29
C GLU A 52 -3.12 33.09 -15.52
N VAL A 53 -2.42 34.21 -15.31
CA VAL A 53 -1.62 34.86 -16.37
C VAL A 53 -0.54 33.93 -16.91
N GLY A 54 0.16 33.22 -16.03
CA GLY A 54 1.20 32.27 -16.42
C GLY A 54 0.65 31.03 -17.15
N GLN A 55 -0.47 30.49 -16.67
CA GLN A 55 -1.12 29.29 -17.23
C GLN A 55 -1.85 29.55 -18.55
N ALA A 56 -2.34 30.77 -18.77
CA ALA A 56 -2.95 31.15 -20.04
C ALA A 56 -1.92 31.22 -21.19
N ALA A 57 -0.63 31.44 -20.88
CA ALA A 57 0.43 31.53 -21.89
C ALA A 57 1.80 30.98 -21.40
N PRO A 58 1.90 29.67 -21.08
CA PRO A 58 3.12 29.08 -20.54
C PRO A 58 4.31 29.16 -21.50
N GLY A 59 4.05 29.13 -22.81
CA GLY A 59 5.08 29.30 -23.84
C GLY A 59 5.76 30.68 -23.80
N LEU A 60 5.00 31.76 -23.51
CA LEU A 60 5.56 33.11 -23.36
C LEU A 60 6.42 33.21 -22.09
N VAL A 61 6.04 32.52 -21.03
CA VAL A 61 6.85 32.46 -19.80
C VAL A 61 8.15 31.69 -20.07
N ALA A 62 8.08 30.56 -20.78
CA ALA A 62 9.23 29.74 -21.15
C ALA A 62 10.23 30.46 -22.08
N GLU A 63 9.86 31.57 -22.73
CA GLU A 63 10.82 32.41 -23.48
C GLU A 63 11.84 33.11 -22.58
N GLY A 64 11.59 33.20 -21.26
CA GLY A 64 12.57 33.68 -20.29
C GLY A 64 12.84 35.19 -20.36
N SER A 65 11.84 35.99 -20.75
CA SER A 65 11.95 37.45 -20.68
C SER A 65 12.13 37.94 -19.24
N ASN A 66 12.61 39.17 -19.05
CA ASN A 66 12.76 39.77 -17.72
C ASN A 66 11.42 39.84 -16.96
N GLU A 67 10.33 40.07 -17.70
CA GLU A 67 8.97 40.10 -17.19
C GLU A 67 8.51 38.70 -16.73
N ALA A 68 8.81 37.66 -17.51
CA ALA A 68 8.53 36.28 -17.15
C ALA A 68 9.33 35.83 -15.91
N LEU A 69 10.61 36.17 -15.84
CA LEU A 69 11.42 35.92 -14.64
C LEU A 69 10.91 36.71 -13.43
N SER A 70 10.38 37.93 -13.63
CA SER A 70 9.73 38.69 -12.56
C SER A 70 8.43 38.02 -12.09
N LEU A 71 7.67 37.38 -12.97
CA LEU A 71 6.49 36.56 -12.60
C LEU A 71 6.92 35.37 -11.75
N SER A 72 7.93 34.61 -12.21
CA SER A 72 8.42 33.44 -11.49
C SER A 72 9.00 33.80 -10.13
N ASP A 73 9.78 34.88 -10.00
CA ASP A 73 10.27 35.36 -8.70
C ASP A 73 9.13 35.81 -7.77
N ALA A 74 8.09 36.46 -8.31
CA ALA A 74 6.92 36.84 -7.54
C ALA A 74 6.18 35.61 -6.99
N LEU A 75 5.90 34.61 -7.84
CA LEU A 75 5.22 33.38 -7.44
C LEU A 75 6.08 32.55 -6.47
N LEU A 76 7.40 32.49 -6.66
CA LEU A 76 8.31 31.82 -5.74
C LEU A 76 8.24 32.42 -4.34
N ARG A 77 8.12 33.75 -4.22
CA ARG A 77 7.91 34.42 -2.93
C ARG A 77 6.57 34.09 -2.29
N CYS A 78 5.53 33.85 -3.10
CA CYS A 78 4.24 33.37 -2.61
C CYS A 78 4.33 31.93 -2.09
N VAL A 79 5.08 31.04 -2.76
CA VAL A 79 5.34 29.67 -2.26
C VAL A 79 6.11 29.71 -0.94
N ALA A 80 7.15 30.54 -0.85
CA ALA A 80 7.96 30.68 0.37
C ALA A 80 7.22 31.39 1.52
N PHE A 81 6.05 31.98 1.27
CA PHE A 81 5.28 32.68 2.29
C PHE A 81 4.78 31.70 3.35
N SER A 82 5.04 32.03 4.62
CA SER A 82 4.66 31.20 5.76
C SER A 82 3.25 31.57 6.25
N SER A 83 2.21 30.99 5.62
CA SER A 83 0.82 31.03 6.11
C SER A 83 0.53 29.85 7.05
N GLU A 84 -0.56 29.97 7.83
CA GLU A 84 -1.06 28.91 8.73
C GLU A 84 -1.61 27.70 7.94
N ASP A 85 -2.15 27.93 6.75
CA ASP A 85 -2.65 26.93 5.81
C ASP A 85 -1.66 26.69 4.65
N TRP A 86 -1.99 25.80 3.71
CA TRP A 86 -1.18 25.56 2.51
C TRP A 86 -1.78 26.15 1.24
N GLU A 87 -2.94 26.83 1.32
CA GLU A 87 -3.73 27.26 0.15
C GLU A 87 -2.94 28.14 -0.82
N ILE A 88 -2.19 29.13 -0.32
CA ILE A 88 -1.41 30.04 -1.17
C ILE A 88 -0.36 29.26 -1.95
N ALA A 89 0.43 28.40 -1.28
CA ALA A 89 1.47 27.60 -1.93
C ALA A 89 0.86 26.57 -2.89
N GLU A 90 -0.21 25.89 -2.47
CA GLU A 90 -0.94 24.89 -3.23
C GLU A 90 -1.53 25.47 -4.53
N SER A 91 -2.08 26.68 -4.48
CA SER A 91 -2.63 27.37 -5.66
C SER A 91 -1.60 27.66 -6.76
N THR A 92 -0.30 27.56 -6.45
CA THR A 92 0.77 27.76 -7.44
C THR A 92 1.20 26.49 -8.15
N LEU A 93 0.88 25.30 -7.62
CA LEU A 93 1.44 24.03 -8.10
C LEU A 93 1.16 23.81 -9.58
N GLN A 94 -0.10 24.03 -10.00
CA GLN A 94 -0.51 23.87 -11.40
C GLN A 94 0.27 24.78 -12.36
N PHE A 95 0.62 26.01 -11.94
CA PHE A 95 1.44 26.91 -12.75
C PHE A 95 2.85 26.32 -12.94
N TRP A 96 3.46 25.83 -11.87
CA TRP A 96 4.80 25.28 -11.92
C TRP A 96 4.88 23.99 -12.76
N CYS A 97 3.91 23.08 -12.62
CA CYS A 97 3.82 21.89 -13.48
C CYS A 97 3.64 22.30 -14.95
N SER A 98 2.75 23.25 -15.25
CA SER A 98 2.51 23.73 -16.62
C SER A 98 3.76 24.35 -17.24
N LEU A 99 4.52 25.12 -16.46
CA LEU A 99 5.79 25.71 -16.91
C LEU A 99 6.85 24.63 -17.12
N ALA A 100 6.98 23.68 -16.20
CA ALA A 100 7.94 22.58 -16.31
C ALA A 100 7.68 21.72 -17.55
N HIS A 101 6.43 21.28 -17.75
CA HIS A 101 6.01 20.57 -18.94
C HIS A 101 6.27 21.35 -20.24
N CYS A 102 6.04 22.67 -20.23
CA CYS A 102 6.33 23.50 -21.40
C CYS A 102 7.83 23.54 -21.73
N ILE A 103 8.70 23.56 -20.72
CA ILE A 103 10.17 23.56 -20.90
C ILE A 103 10.66 22.17 -21.34
N LEU A 104 10.17 21.11 -20.70
CA LEU A 104 10.53 19.71 -21.02
C LEU A 104 10.02 19.30 -22.41
N GLY A 105 8.88 19.84 -22.85
CA GLY A 105 8.28 19.58 -24.16
C GLY A 105 8.96 20.30 -25.34
N ILE A 106 9.94 21.18 -25.09
CA ILE A 106 10.76 21.76 -26.16
C ILE A 106 11.68 20.66 -26.71
N ASP A 107 11.71 20.49 -28.02
CA ASP A 107 12.51 19.45 -28.70
C ASP A 107 13.98 19.46 -28.24
N GLU A 108 14.48 18.29 -27.82
CA GLU A 108 15.80 18.04 -27.22
C GLU A 108 16.96 18.55 -28.07
N GLN A 109 16.78 18.61 -29.39
CA GLN A 109 17.84 18.96 -30.34
C GLN A 109 17.97 20.47 -30.56
N THR A 110 17.12 21.29 -29.91
CA THR A 110 17.16 22.74 -30.12
C THR A 110 18.09 23.43 -29.11
N SER A 111 19.00 24.26 -29.61
CA SER A 111 19.81 25.17 -28.76
C SER A 111 18.95 26.08 -27.88
N LYS A 112 17.70 26.30 -28.29
CA LYS A 112 16.68 27.05 -27.56
C LYS A 112 16.28 26.36 -26.25
N ARG A 113 16.10 25.04 -26.24
CA ARG A 113 15.79 24.28 -25.01
C ARG A 113 16.88 24.45 -23.96
N ASN A 114 18.14 24.21 -24.34
CA ASN A 114 19.26 24.29 -23.40
C ASN A 114 19.39 25.69 -22.79
N ALA A 115 19.24 26.75 -23.61
CA ALA A 115 19.25 28.12 -23.13
C ALA A 115 18.08 28.43 -22.18
N THR A 116 16.86 28.01 -22.52
CA THR A 116 15.69 28.18 -21.64
C THR A 116 15.84 27.40 -20.33
N GLN A 117 16.28 26.14 -20.40
CA GLN A 117 16.47 25.30 -19.23
C GLN A 117 17.54 25.91 -18.31
N GLU A 118 18.69 26.33 -18.84
CA GLU A 118 19.74 27.03 -18.07
C GLU A 118 19.24 28.28 -17.35
N LEU A 119 18.35 29.06 -17.98
CA LEU A 119 17.74 30.24 -17.37
C LEU A 119 16.82 29.91 -16.19
N PHE A 120 16.06 28.82 -16.28
CA PHE A 120 15.08 28.43 -15.27
C PHE A 120 15.63 27.46 -14.21
N LEU A 121 16.80 26.84 -14.41
CA LEU A 121 17.46 25.96 -13.43
C LEU A 121 17.55 26.60 -12.02
N PRO A 122 18.02 27.86 -11.85
CA PRO A 122 18.06 28.50 -10.53
C PRO A 122 16.67 28.74 -9.92
N VAL A 123 15.66 28.99 -10.77
CA VAL A 123 14.27 29.21 -10.35
C VAL A 123 13.70 27.92 -9.77
N PHE A 124 13.78 26.80 -10.52
CA PHE A 124 13.30 25.50 -10.04
C PHE A 124 14.12 24.96 -8.87
N SER A 125 15.43 25.23 -8.81
CA SER A 125 16.22 24.90 -7.63
C SER A 125 15.76 25.67 -6.39
N SER A 126 15.36 26.94 -6.52
CA SER A 126 14.86 27.74 -5.41
C SER A 126 13.41 27.38 -5.04
N LEU A 127 12.61 26.98 -6.03
CA LEU A 127 11.29 26.43 -5.83
C LEU A 127 11.34 25.16 -5.00
N LEU A 128 12.26 24.24 -5.30
CA LEU A 128 12.47 23.04 -4.50
C LEU A 128 12.73 23.39 -3.02
N ASP A 129 13.61 24.35 -2.75
CA ASP A 129 13.90 24.79 -1.38
C ASP A 129 12.63 25.35 -0.67
N ALA A 130 11.83 26.14 -1.38
CA ALA A 130 10.60 26.71 -0.85
C ALA A 130 9.52 25.65 -0.58
N LEU A 131 9.34 24.69 -1.50
CA LEU A 131 8.39 23.59 -1.35
C LEU A 131 8.78 22.68 -0.19
N LEU A 132 10.06 22.31 -0.09
CA LEU A 132 10.58 21.51 1.01
C LEU A 132 10.37 22.23 2.35
N PHE A 133 10.55 23.54 2.41
CA PHE A 133 10.30 24.32 3.61
C PHE A 133 8.82 24.30 4.01
N ARG A 134 7.88 24.49 3.06
CA ARG A 134 6.44 24.45 3.32
C ARG A 134 5.90 23.06 3.65
N ALA A 135 6.55 22.02 3.13
CA ALA A 135 6.18 20.63 3.38
C ALA A 135 6.73 20.10 4.72
N GLN A 136 7.52 20.87 5.49
CA GLN A 136 8.02 20.43 6.79
C GLN A 136 6.89 20.23 7.81
N ILE A 137 7.13 19.31 8.75
CA ILE A 137 6.23 19.03 9.86
C ILE A 137 6.31 20.18 10.87
N ILE A 138 5.15 20.68 11.31
CA ILE A 138 5.03 21.72 12.34
C ILE A 138 5.25 21.08 13.73
N ASP A 139 5.81 21.81 14.70
CA ASP A 139 5.87 21.33 16.09
C ASP A 139 4.46 21.10 16.62
N ILE A 140 4.12 19.83 16.82
CA ILE A 140 2.90 19.45 17.54
C ILE A 140 3.23 19.57 19.02
N ASP A 141 2.60 20.53 19.68
CA ASP A 141 2.81 20.83 21.10
C ASP A 141 2.64 19.55 21.95
N GLU A 142 3.68 19.19 22.72
CA GLU A 142 3.71 17.98 23.56
C GLU A 142 2.63 17.99 24.67
N HIS A 143 1.91 19.10 24.83
CA HIS A 143 0.85 19.28 25.82
C HIS A 143 -0.49 18.64 25.46
N CYS A 144 -0.69 18.12 24.25
CA CYS A 144 -1.88 17.34 23.90
C CYS A 144 -1.72 15.87 24.31
N THR A 145 -1.86 15.59 25.61
CA THR A 145 -1.94 14.22 26.14
C THR A 145 -3.09 13.45 25.50
N GLY A 146 -2.78 12.47 24.65
CA GLY A 146 -3.67 11.35 24.35
C GLY A 146 -4.38 11.33 22.99
N ARG A 147 -4.16 12.29 22.09
CA ARG A 147 -4.53 12.13 20.67
C ARG A 147 -3.28 11.82 19.86
N VAL A 148 -3.36 10.79 19.01
CA VAL A 148 -2.38 10.49 17.97
C VAL A 148 -2.01 11.82 17.31
N SER A 149 -0.73 12.20 17.39
CA SER A 149 -0.20 13.42 16.79
C SER A 149 -0.27 13.30 15.27
N SER A 150 -1.45 13.50 14.70
CA SER A 150 -1.67 13.42 13.26
C SER A 150 -1.13 14.67 12.58
N ILE A 151 -0.51 14.49 11.43
CA ILE A 151 -0.21 15.59 10.50
C ILE A 151 -1.52 16.34 10.20
N PRO A 152 -1.53 17.69 10.14
CA PRO A 152 -2.71 18.43 9.70
C PRO A 152 -3.19 17.95 8.32
N ASP A 153 -4.49 17.77 8.12
CA ASP A 153 -5.06 17.27 6.86
C ASP A 153 -4.63 18.12 5.66
N GLY A 154 -4.52 19.44 5.84
CA GLY A 154 -4.01 20.36 4.81
C GLY A 154 -2.56 20.08 4.39
N LEU A 155 -1.68 19.70 5.34
CA LEU A 155 -0.30 19.31 5.02
C LEU A 155 -0.25 17.95 4.31
N VAL A 156 -1.12 17.02 4.71
CA VAL A 156 -1.24 15.72 4.02
C VAL A 156 -1.64 15.94 2.57
N GLN A 157 -2.68 16.73 2.32
CA GLN A 157 -3.16 17.05 0.97
C GLN A 157 -2.10 17.80 0.16
N PHE A 158 -1.47 18.81 0.75
CA PHE A 158 -0.40 19.55 0.10
C PHE A 158 0.73 18.62 -0.35
N ARG A 159 1.22 17.74 0.53
CA ARG A 159 2.25 16.74 0.20
C ARG A 159 1.79 15.84 -0.95
N LEU A 160 0.58 15.28 -0.91
CA LEU A 160 0.07 14.46 -2.02
C LEU A 160 0.10 15.21 -3.35
N ASN A 161 -0.22 16.50 -3.35
CA ASN A 161 -0.23 17.33 -4.54
C ASN A 161 1.17 17.75 -5.04
N LEU A 162 2.25 17.46 -4.28
CA LEU A 162 3.62 17.77 -4.69
C LEU A 162 4.24 16.71 -5.60
N GLU A 163 3.69 15.50 -5.69
CA GLU A 163 4.33 14.36 -6.36
C GLU A 163 4.73 14.68 -7.81
N GLU A 164 3.76 15.14 -8.61
CA GLU A 164 3.97 15.51 -10.02
C GLU A 164 5.03 16.61 -10.16
N LEU A 165 4.93 17.67 -9.36
CA LEU A 165 5.85 18.79 -9.43
C LEU A 165 7.28 18.42 -9.00
N LEU A 166 7.45 17.54 -8.01
CA LEU A 166 8.78 17.07 -7.60
C LEU A 166 9.43 16.23 -8.69
N VAL A 167 8.66 15.39 -9.40
CA VAL A 167 9.12 14.64 -10.57
C VAL A 167 9.57 15.58 -11.68
N ASP A 168 8.76 16.59 -12.00
CA ASP A 168 9.08 17.63 -13.00
C ASP A 168 10.37 18.38 -12.65
N ILE A 169 10.52 18.80 -11.39
CA ILE A 169 11.73 19.45 -10.89
C ILE A 169 12.95 18.52 -11.04
N CYS A 170 12.81 17.23 -10.72
CA CYS A 170 13.88 16.26 -10.87
C CYS A 170 14.30 16.09 -12.33
N LEU A 171 13.35 16.05 -13.27
CA LEU A 171 13.63 15.98 -14.70
C LEU A 171 14.33 17.24 -15.22
N LEU A 172 13.93 18.42 -14.75
CA LEU A 172 14.53 19.70 -15.15
C LEU A 172 15.94 19.90 -14.60
N LEU A 173 16.17 19.60 -13.32
CA LEU A 173 17.48 19.72 -12.68
C LEU A 173 18.43 18.59 -13.13
N GLY A 174 17.88 17.42 -13.45
CA GLY A 174 18.60 16.18 -13.61
C GLY A 174 18.81 15.47 -12.26
N ALA A 175 18.72 14.14 -12.27
CA ALA A 175 18.80 13.32 -11.06
C ALA A 175 20.05 13.61 -10.20
N PRO A 176 21.28 13.73 -10.74
CA PRO A 176 22.46 14.02 -9.92
C PRO A 176 22.39 15.37 -9.20
N ALA A 177 21.88 16.41 -9.86
CA ALA A 177 21.78 17.74 -9.27
C ALA A 177 20.67 17.79 -8.21
N TYR A 178 19.53 17.15 -8.48
CA TYR A 178 18.42 17.02 -7.55
C TYR A 178 18.84 16.28 -6.27
N ILE A 179 19.48 15.11 -6.41
CA ILE A 179 19.97 14.32 -5.27
C ILE A 179 20.99 15.12 -4.45
N ASN A 180 21.98 15.74 -5.11
CA ASN A 180 22.97 16.55 -4.42
C ASN A 180 22.31 17.71 -3.67
N LYS A 181 21.30 18.37 -4.26
CA LYS A 181 20.54 19.43 -3.60
C LYS A 181 19.81 18.92 -2.36
N LEU A 182 19.26 17.71 -2.40
CA LEU A 182 18.60 17.11 -1.23
C LEU A 182 19.57 16.68 -0.13
N LEU A 183 20.76 16.17 -0.47
CA LEU A 183 21.65 15.54 0.51
C LEU A 183 22.87 16.38 0.93
N SER A 184 23.15 17.49 0.25
CA SER A 184 24.31 18.36 0.53
C SER A 184 24.10 19.36 1.67
N SER A 185 22.91 19.42 2.26
CA SER A 185 22.69 20.18 3.49
C SER A 185 23.66 19.67 4.55
N GLY A 186 24.50 20.56 5.10
CA GLY A 186 25.60 20.28 6.02
C GLY A 186 25.15 19.73 7.38
N TRP A 187 24.45 18.59 7.36
CA TRP A 187 24.10 17.77 8.50
C TRP A 187 25.41 17.25 9.07
N GLY A 188 25.95 17.99 10.03
CA GLY A 188 27.24 17.66 10.62
C GLY A 188 27.26 16.21 11.09
N LEU A 189 28.08 15.37 10.45
CA LEU A 189 28.39 14.01 10.90
C LEU A 189 29.02 14.00 12.31
N ALA A 190 29.31 15.19 12.86
CA ALA A 190 29.80 15.46 14.20
C ALA A 190 28.76 16.23 15.04
N SER A 191 27.88 15.48 15.72
CA SER A 191 27.32 15.77 17.05
C SER A 191 26.59 17.10 17.36
N GLN A 192 26.19 17.92 16.39
CA GLN A 192 25.19 18.98 16.62
C GLN A 192 23.80 18.46 16.26
N SER A 193 22.79 18.79 17.07
CA SER A 193 21.43 18.24 17.00
C SER A 193 20.91 18.06 15.57
N ILE A 194 20.59 16.83 15.18
CA ILE A 194 20.12 16.49 13.84
C ILE A 194 18.77 17.17 13.59
N PRO A 195 18.60 17.96 12.51
CA PRO A 195 17.34 18.63 12.19
C PRO A 195 16.35 17.64 11.56
N TRP A 196 15.76 16.74 12.38
CA TRP A 196 14.96 15.61 11.90
C TRP A 196 13.78 16.00 10.99
N LYS A 197 13.17 17.18 11.16
CA LYS A 197 12.10 17.68 10.27
C LYS A 197 12.60 17.94 8.85
N GLU A 198 13.78 18.54 8.77
CA GLU A 198 14.46 18.87 7.53
C GLU A 198 14.96 17.60 6.83
N VAL A 199 15.42 16.63 7.62
CA VAL A 199 15.82 15.31 7.11
C VAL A 199 14.60 14.55 6.59
N GLU A 200 13.50 14.53 7.35
CA GLU A 200 12.26 13.83 7.00
C GLU A 200 11.68 14.31 5.67
N VAL A 201 11.50 15.62 5.49
CA VAL A 201 10.88 16.16 4.28
C VAL A 201 11.73 15.89 3.03
N ARG A 202 13.06 15.81 3.19
CA ARG A 202 13.97 15.48 2.10
C ARG A 202 13.98 14.00 1.76
N MET A 203 13.84 13.12 2.74
CA MET A 203 13.61 11.69 2.46
C MET A 203 12.26 11.49 1.78
N TYR A 204 11.23 12.20 2.21
CA TYR A 204 9.93 12.21 1.54
C TYR A 204 10.06 12.66 0.07
N ALA A 205 10.71 13.80 -0.19
CA ALA A 205 10.91 14.27 -1.56
C ALA A 205 11.81 13.35 -2.40
N LEU A 206 12.73 12.62 -1.78
CA LEU A 206 13.57 11.61 -2.44
C LEU A 206 12.78 10.35 -2.80
N SER A 207 11.80 9.94 -1.98
CA SER A 207 10.97 8.77 -2.28
C SER A 207 9.97 9.04 -3.40
N MET A 208 9.41 10.26 -3.49
CA MET A 208 8.46 10.65 -4.54
C MET A 208 9.05 10.58 -5.95
N VAL A 209 10.36 10.83 -6.11
CA VAL A 209 11.02 10.84 -7.44
C VAL A 209 11.81 9.56 -7.75
N ALA A 210 11.59 8.50 -6.96
CA ALA A 210 12.41 7.30 -7.05
C ALA A 210 12.37 6.65 -8.43
N ASP A 211 11.18 6.50 -9.03
CA ASP A 211 11.05 5.88 -10.34
C ASP A 211 11.81 6.66 -11.43
N THR A 212 11.76 8.00 -11.37
CA THR A 212 12.49 8.90 -12.27
C THR A 212 14.01 8.72 -12.12
N ILE A 213 14.52 8.66 -10.89
CA ILE A 213 15.95 8.49 -10.62
C ILE A 213 16.43 7.09 -11.04
N LEU A 214 15.63 6.05 -10.78
CA LEU A 214 15.94 4.69 -11.16
C LEU A 214 15.98 4.51 -12.69
N GLN A 215 15.11 5.21 -13.43
CA GLN A 215 15.09 5.20 -14.89
C GLN A 215 16.30 5.92 -15.50
N ASP A 216 16.75 7.03 -14.91
CA ASP A 216 17.96 7.75 -15.34
C ASP A 216 19.24 6.90 -15.18
N GLY A 217 19.27 6.04 -14.14
CA GLY A 217 20.37 5.10 -13.92
C GLY A 217 21.68 5.74 -13.45
N SER A 218 21.65 7.02 -13.05
CA SER A 218 22.82 7.72 -12.53
C SER A 218 23.31 7.11 -11.20
N PRO A 219 24.64 7.10 -10.96
CA PRO A 219 25.19 6.56 -9.73
C PRO A 219 24.74 7.40 -8.53
N PHE A 220 24.10 6.74 -7.57
CA PHE A 220 23.64 7.37 -6.35
C PHE A 220 24.44 6.89 -5.13
N ASP A 221 25.09 7.82 -4.43
CA ASP A 221 25.75 7.54 -3.15
C ASP A 221 24.75 7.57 -1.98
N PHE A 222 24.47 6.39 -1.43
CA PHE A 222 23.58 6.22 -0.26
C PHE A 222 24.29 6.44 1.08
N SER A 223 25.54 6.89 1.12
CA SER A 223 26.33 7.06 2.36
C SER A 223 25.59 7.89 3.43
N VAL A 224 24.97 9.01 3.03
CA VAL A 224 24.19 9.89 3.92
C VAL A 224 22.93 9.20 4.44
N VAL A 225 22.20 8.50 3.56
CA VAL A 225 21.00 7.72 3.94
C VAL A 225 21.39 6.65 4.95
N MET A 226 22.44 5.88 4.66
CA MET A 226 22.94 4.82 5.53
C MET A 226 23.47 5.34 6.87
N HIS A 227 24.05 6.55 6.90
CA HIS A 227 24.47 7.18 8.15
C HIS A 227 23.26 7.39 9.09
N PHE A 228 22.16 7.94 8.58
CA PHE A 228 20.94 8.11 9.38
C PHE A 228 20.26 6.79 9.73
N VAL A 229 20.24 5.81 8.82
CA VAL A 229 19.74 4.45 9.12
C VAL A 229 20.49 3.85 10.30
N ASN A 230 21.82 3.95 10.32
CA ASN A 230 22.63 3.47 11.44
C ASN A 230 22.26 4.18 12.76
N ILE A 231 22.10 5.51 12.74
CA ILE A 231 21.67 6.27 13.92
C ILE A 231 20.30 5.79 14.40
N LEU A 232 19.31 5.71 13.50
CA LEU A 232 17.93 5.33 13.82
C LEU A 232 17.85 3.88 14.32
N SER A 233 18.63 2.96 13.75
CA SER A 233 18.71 1.57 14.21
C SER A 233 19.34 1.40 15.61
N SER A 234 20.13 2.37 16.07
CA SER A 234 20.87 2.29 17.34
C SER A 234 20.21 3.05 18.49
N ARG A 235 19.30 3.99 18.21
CA ARG A 235 18.68 4.85 19.22
C ARG A 235 17.45 4.20 19.85
N THR A 236 17.29 4.42 21.15
CA THR A 236 16.02 4.08 21.81
C THR A 236 14.92 5.07 21.41
N PRO A 237 13.65 4.64 21.28
CA PRO A 237 12.56 5.54 20.91
C PRO A 237 12.37 6.75 21.85
N ALA A 238 12.89 6.66 23.08
CA ALA A 238 12.80 7.71 24.09
C ALA A 238 13.78 8.88 23.87
N GLU A 239 14.83 8.71 23.05
CA GLU A 239 15.86 9.74 22.78
C GLU A 239 15.51 10.65 21.58
N LEU A 240 14.39 10.38 20.91
CA LEU A 240 13.94 11.06 19.70
C LEU A 240 12.58 11.69 19.97
N ASN A 241 12.56 12.94 20.42
CA ASN A 241 11.34 13.72 20.68
C ASN A 241 10.44 13.83 19.42
N GLY A 242 9.12 13.97 19.60
CA GLY A 242 8.18 14.37 18.53
C GLY A 242 8.16 13.44 17.31
N CYS A 243 8.04 14.04 16.11
CA CYS A 243 7.91 13.55 14.71
C CYS A 243 8.58 12.22 14.24
N GLN A 244 9.12 11.40 15.14
CA GLN A 244 9.87 10.17 14.89
C GLN A 244 9.18 9.21 13.90
N PHE A 245 7.87 8.98 14.03
CA PHE A 245 7.17 8.04 13.16
C PHE A 245 7.13 8.50 11.69
N LEU A 246 7.17 9.81 11.42
CA LEU A 246 7.25 10.32 10.05
C LEU A 246 8.65 10.19 9.49
N VAL A 247 9.68 10.37 10.32
CA VAL A 247 11.06 10.07 9.92
C VAL A 247 11.15 8.59 9.50
N TYR A 248 10.69 7.67 10.34
CA TYR A 248 10.70 6.24 9.99
C TYR A 248 9.89 5.93 8.75
N LYS A 249 8.72 6.56 8.58
CA LYS A 249 7.89 6.41 7.38
C LYS A 249 8.66 6.82 6.13
N SER A 250 9.15 8.07 6.08
CA SER A 250 9.83 8.63 4.92
C SER A 250 11.14 7.89 4.59
N PHE A 251 11.90 7.45 5.61
CA PHE A 251 13.05 6.56 5.38
C PHE A 251 12.63 5.16 4.92
N GLY A 252 11.55 4.60 5.44
CA GLY A 252 10.97 3.33 4.97
C GLY A 252 10.60 3.42 3.50
N ASP A 253 9.94 4.50 3.08
CA ASP A 253 9.58 4.74 1.68
C ASP A 253 10.84 4.82 0.80
N VAL A 254 11.88 5.56 1.21
CA VAL A 254 13.18 5.58 0.49
C VAL A 254 13.80 4.18 0.42
N ILE A 255 13.91 3.47 1.54
CA ILE A 255 14.54 2.14 1.57
C ILE A 255 13.78 1.16 0.67
N GLY A 256 12.45 1.20 0.70
CA GLY A 256 11.62 0.40 -0.18
C GLY A 256 11.77 0.79 -1.64
N SER A 257 11.80 2.07 -1.98
CA SER A 257 11.93 2.49 -3.38
C SER A 257 13.31 2.19 -3.98
N TYR A 258 14.38 2.28 -3.19
CA TYR A 258 15.76 2.07 -3.65
C TYR A 258 16.37 0.72 -3.19
N SER A 259 15.53 -0.24 -2.81
CA SER A 259 15.94 -1.53 -2.22
C SER A 259 16.99 -2.28 -3.06
N LYS A 260 16.84 -2.30 -4.39
CA LYS A 260 17.80 -2.91 -5.33
C LYS A 260 19.21 -2.33 -5.22
N TRP A 261 19.31 -1.00 -5.16
CA TRP A 261 20.61 -0.33 -5.08
C TRP A 261 21.20 -0.42 -3.66
N LEU A 262 20.37 -0.27 -2.64
CA LEU A 262 20.78 -0.38 -1.23
C LEU A 262 21.28 -1.79 -0.87
N SER A 263 20.63 -2.82 -1.41
CA SER A 263 20.98 -4.23 -1.19
C SER A 263 22.20 -4.70 -1.99
N SER A 264 22.73 -3.88 -2.90
CA SER A 264 23.95 -4.22 -3.65
C SER A 264 25.18 -4.40 -2.75
N SER A 265 25.21 -3.76 -1.57
CA SER A 265 26.25 -3.98 -0.57
C SER A 265 25.73 -4.79 0.62
N LYS A 266 26.32 -5.97 0.83
CA LYS A 266 26.02 -6.86 1.96
C LYS A 266 26.14 -6.17 3.32
N SER A 267 27.06 -5.20 3.48
CA SER A 267 27.27 -4.49 4.76
C SER A 267 26.05 -3.70 5.22
N ASN A 268 25.17 -3.31 4.30
CA ASN A 268 24.05 -2.42 4.58
C ASN A 268 22.85 -3.15 5.18
N ILE A 269 22.77 -4.46 4.96
CA ILE A 269 21.52 -5.21 5.12
C ILE A 269 21.15 -5.37 6.58
N LYS A 270 22.11 -5.72 7.43
CA LYS A 270 21.86 -5.81 8.87
C LYS A 270 21.35 -4.47 9.47
N PRO A 271 22.00 -3.31 9.23
CA PRO A 271 21.46 -2.02 9.65
C PRO A 271 20.06 -1.73 9.12
N LEU A 272 19.79 -2.02 7.84
CA LEU A 272 18.49 -1.79 7.21
C LEU A 272 17.38 -2.63 7.84
N LEU A 273 17.65 -3.91 8.13
CA LEU A 273 16.67 -4.80 8.78
C LEU A 273 16.38 -4.36 10.23
N LEU A 274 17.40 -3.95 10.97
CA LEU A 274 17.23 -3.42 12.32
C LEU A 274 16.42 -2.12 12.31
N PHE A 275 16.69 -1.24 11.34
CA PHE A 275 15.89 -0.04 11.13
C PHE A 275 14.41 -0.37 10.83
N CYS A 276 14.14 -1.29 9.90
CA CYS A 276 12.78 -1.73 9.58
C CYS A 276 12.08 -2.27 10.83
N ALA A 277 12.76 -3.09 11.64
CA ALA A 277 12.21 -3.62 12.88
C ALA A 277 11.80 -2.51 13.86
N SER A 278 12.66 -1.50 14.05
CA SER A 278 12.35 -0.34 14.89
C SER A 278 11.15 0.44 14.35
N GLY A 279 11.06 0.62 13.02
CA GLY A 279 9.96 1.34 12.38
C GLY A 279 8.62 0.59 12.38
N ILE A 280 8.65 -0.75 12.27
CA ILE A 280 7.46 -1.62 12.33
C ILE A 280 6.76 -1.51 13.68
N SER A 281 7.52 -1.40 14.78
CA SER A 281 6.95 -1.27 16.13
C SER A 281 6.05 -0.04 16.36
N LYS A 282 5.92 0.85 15.36
CA LYS A 282 5.20 2.13 15.44
C LYS A 282 4.11 2.19 14.38
N SER A 283 2.88 2.55 14.78
CA SER A 283 1.68 2.43 13.94
C SER A 283 1.70 3.21 12.62
N ILE A 284 2.29 4.42 12.56
CA ILE A 284 2.26 5.26 11.36
C ILE A 284 3.34 4.87 10.34
N SER A 285 4.50 4.39 10.80
CA SER A 285 5.59 3.91 9.93
C SER A 285 5.52 2.42 9.61
N SER A 286 4.65 1.68 10.30
CA SER A 286 4.51 0.22 10.18
C SER A 286 4.41 -0.23 8.73
N ASN A 287 3.51 0.37 7.96
CA ASN A 287 3.28 0.01 6.56
C ASN A 287 4.49 0.27 5.66
N SER A 288 5.04 1.49 5.68
CA SER A 288 6.24 1.81 4.88
C SER A 288 7.43 0.91 5.25
N CYS A 289 7.60 0.58 6.53
CA CYS A 289 8.70 -0.27 6.99
C CYS A 289 8.48 -1.76 6.70
N SER A 290 7.25 -2.26 6.72
CA SER A 290 6.93 -3.64 6.33
C SER A 290 7.11 -3.85 4.83
N VAL A 291 6.67 -2.90 4.00
CA VAL A 291 6.91 -2.91 2.55
C VAL A 291 8.40 -2.81 2.24
N ALA A 292 9.14 -1.94 2.93
CA ALA A 292 10.59 -1.84 2.79
C ALA A 292 11.29 -3.16 3.15
N LEU A 293 10.88 -3.80 4.25
CA LEU A 293 11.38 -5.12 4.65
C LEU A 293 11.14 -6.17 3.55
N ARG A 294 9.93 -6.23 2.98
CA ARG A 294 9.62 -7.14 1.86
C ARG A 294 10.55 -6.93 0.69
N LYS A 295 10.66 -5.69 0.19
CA LYS A 295 11.51 -5.37 -0.97
C LYS A 295 12.98 -5.66 -0.70
N LEU A 296 13.47 -5.41 0.52
CA LEU A 296 14.82 -5.80 0.93
C LEU A 296 15.02 -7.31 0.89
N CYS A 297 14.07 -8.10 1.40
CA CYS A 297 14.15 -9.56 1.35
C CYS A 297 14.13 -10.10 -0.09
N GLU A 298 13.37 -9.48 -0.98
CA GLU A 298 13.30 -9.83 -2.41
C GLU A 298 14.62 -9.51 -3.15
N ASP A 299 15.15 -8.31 -2.96
CA ASP A 299 16.34 -7.85 -3.70
C ASP A 299 17.65 -8.40 -3.11
N ALA A 300 17.69 -8.75 -1.82
CA ALA A 300 18.87 -9.24 -1.11
C ALA A 300 19.01 -10.78 -1.08
N SER A 301 18.29 -11.50 -1.94
CA SER A 301 18.19 -12.97 -1.94
C SER A 301 19.54 -13.70 -1.89
N SER A 302 20.60 -13.12 -2.45
CA SER A 302 21.95 -13.71 -2.51
C SER A 302 22.65 -13.90 -1.16
N PHE A 303 22.27 -13.20 -0.09
CA PHE A 303 22.87 -13.34 1.24
C PHE A 303 21.85 -13.22 2.40
N ILE A 304 20.56 -13.01 2.10
CA ILE A 304 19.50 -12.93 3.13
C ILE A 304 19.38 -14.22 3.97
N HIS A 305 19.84 -15.34 3.43
CA HIS A 305 19.84 -16.65 4.08
C HIS A 305 20.97 -16.86 5.11
N GLU A 306 21.83 -15.87 5.34
CA GLU A 306 22.88 -15.98 6.35
C GLU A 306 22.30 -16.06 7.77
N PRO A 307 22.81 -16.96 8.65
CA PRO A 307 22.28 -17.15 10.00
C PRO A 307 22.02 -15.87 10.81
N PRO A 308 22.95 -14.89 10.91
CA PRO A 308 22.69 -13.68 11.69
C PRO A 308 21.60 -12.78 11.11
N ILE A 309 21.31 -12.89 9.81
CA ILE A 309 20.22 -12.16 9.16
C ILE A 309 18.90 -12.86 9.42
N LEU A 310 18.87 -14.20 9.28
CA LEU A 310 17.69 -15.00 9.60
C LEU A 310 17.26 -14.83 11.06
N ASP A 311 18.20 -14.76 12.00
CA ASP A 311 17.89 -14.51 13.41
C ASP A 311 17.17 -13.16 13.63
N ILE A 312 17.56 -12.11 12.88
CA ILE A 312 16.88 -10.81 12.92
C ILE A 312 15.47 -10.93 12.34
N LEU A 313 15.30 -11.65 11.22
CA LEU A 313 13.99 -11.86 10.61
C LEU A 313 13.05 -12.64 11.55
N PHE A 314 13.54 -13.68 12.20
CA PHE A 314 12.75 -14.41 13.21
C PHE A 314 12.41 -13.52 14.39
N TRP A 315 13.35 -12.73 14.89
CA TRP A 315 13.08 -11.78 15.97
C TRP A 315 11.98 -10.76 15.60
N ILE A 316 11.98 -10.24 14.37
CA ILE A 316 10.90 -9.38 13.86
C ILE A 316 9.56 -10.14 13.88
N SER A 317 9.53 -11.38 13.39
CA SER A 317 8.30 -12.17 13.34
C SER A 317 7.73 -12.51 14.73
N GLU A 318 8.61 -12.80 15.69
CA GLU A 318 8.23 -13.14 17.07
C GLU A 318 7.69 -11.90 17.79
N GLY A 319 8.19 -10.70 17.48
CA GLY A 319 7.70 -9.42 17.99
C GLY A 319 6.27 -9.05 17.55
N MET A 320 5.76 -9.62 16.46
CA MET A 320 4.38 -9.37 15.99
C MET A 320 3.29 -9.89 16.95
N GLY A 321 3.65 -10.75 17.91
CA GLY A 321 2.72 -11.32 18.89
C GLY A 321 2.09 -10.31 19.85
N GLU A 322 2.63 -9.09 19.93
CA GLU A 322 2.16 -8.03 20.84
C GLU A 322 0.83 -7.37 20.38
N GLY A 323 0.36 -7.66 19.16
CA GLY A 323 -0.99 -7.27 18.69
C GLY A 323 -1.14 -5.81 18.26
N ASN A 324 -0.04 -5.06 18.15
CA ASN A 324 -0.05 -3.62 17.87
C ASN A 324 -0.09 -3.27 16.36
N LEU A 325 0.10 -4.26 15.49
CA LEU A 325 0.20 -4.06 14.03
C LEU A 325 -1.16 -4.21 13.33
N ARG A 326 -1.29 -3.64 12.14
CA ARG A 326 -2.40 -3.94 11.23
C ARG A 326 -2.19 -5.32 10.59
N ILE A 327 -3.28 -5.97 10.17
CA ILE A 327 -3.19 -7.33 9.59
C ILE A 327 -2.40 -7.29 8.28
N GLU A 328 -2.61 -6.26 7.47
CA GLU A 328 -1.93 -6.06 6.20
C GLU A 328 -0.41 -5.97 6.40
N ASP A 329 0.03 -5.26 7.43
CA ASP A 329 1.46 -5.11 7.73
C ASP A 329 2.08 -6.43 8.22
N GLU A 330 1.33 -7.26 8.95
CA GLU A 330 1.77 -8.60 9.34
C GLU A 330 1.89 -9.54 8.13
N GLU A 331 0.93 -9.49 7.20
CA GLU A 331 0.95 -10.28 5.97
C GLU A 331 2.16 -9.91 5.09
N GLU A 332 2.50 -8.61 5.02
CA GLU A 332 3.71 -8.10 4.35
C GLU A 332 5.00 -8.67 4.98
N ILE A 333 5.11 -8.65 6.32
CA ILE A 333 6.27 -9.19 7.04
C ILE A 333 6.38 -10.70 6.82
N ILE A 334 5.27 -11.45 6.89
CA ILE A 334 5.29 -12.89 6.65
C ILE A 334 5.71 -13.19 5.21
N SER A 335 5.22 -12.45 4.23
CA SER A 335 5.60 -12.61 2.83
C SER A 335 7.10 -12.35 2.63
N ALA A 336 7.63 -11.29 3.25
CA ALA A 336 9.05 -10.95 3.24
C ALA A 336 9.94 -12.08 3.77
N ILE A 337 9.61 -12.60 4.97
CA ILE A 337 10.40 -13.64 5.62
C ILE A 337 10.25 -14.97 4.86
N THR A 338 9.05 -15.28 4.37
CA THR A 338 8.82 -16.46 3.53
C THR A 338 9.70 -16.39 2.29
N HIS A 339 9.77 -15.26 1.59
CA HIS A 339 10.68 -15.07 0.45
C HIS A 339 12.13 -15.38 0.82
N ALA A 340 12.63 -14.79 1.91
CA ALA A 340 13.99 -15.01 2.38
C ALA A 340 14.27 -16.49 2.68
N LEU A 341 13.34 -17.18 3.35
CA LEU A 341 13.46 -18.60 3.66
C LEU A 341 13.43 -19.49 2.42
N CYS A 342 12.67 -19.12 1.39
CA CYS A 342 12.60 -19.89 0.13
C CYS A 342 13.93 -19.89 -0.63
N SER A 343 14.80 -18.90 -0.39
CA SER A 343 16.15 -18.85 -0.97
C SER A 343 17.14 -19.85 -0.34
N ILE A 344 16.82 -20.47 0.80
CA ILE A 344 17.69 -21.41 1.51
C ILE A 344 17.82 -22.72 0.72
N LEU A 345 19.03 -23.09 0.30
CA LEU A 345 19.27 -24.31 -0.49
C LEU A 345 19.05 -25.62 0.27
N ASP A 346 19.30 -25.65 1.57
CA ASP A 346 19.07 -26.83 2.42
C ASP A 346 17.57 -27.02 2.67
N LYS A 347 17.02 -28.11 2.13
CA LYS A 347 15.59 -28.44 2.20
C LYS A 347 15.10 -28.67 3.63
N GLU A 348 15.89 -29.31 4.48
CA GLU A 348 15.47 -29.62 5.85
C GLU A 348 15.54 -28.37 6.74
N LEU A 349 16.57 -27.54 6.54
CA LEU A 349 16.65 -26.23 7.19
C LEU A 349 15.51 -25.31 6.74
N ARG A 350 15.16 -25.33 5.45
CA ARG A 350 14.04 -24.55 4.91
C ARG A 350 12.70 -24.97 5.54
N LYS A 351 12.41 -26.27 5.57
CA LYS A 351 11.19 -26.82 6.18
C LYS A 351 11.08 -26.45 7.66
N THR A 352 12.14 -26.66 8.42
CA THR A 352 12.18 -26.35 9.86
C THR A 352 12.05 -24.84 10.13
N SER A 353 12.65 -24.01 9.28
CA SER A 353 12.55 -22.54 9.35
C SER A 353 11.14 -22.02 9.04
N LEU A 354 10.49 -22.55 8.00
CA LEU A 354 9.10 -22.21 7.66
C LEU A 354 8.13 -22.66 8.76
N ALA A 355 8.36 -23.84 9.34
CA ALA A 355 7.58 -24.32 10.48
C ALA A 355 7.79 -23.42 11.72
N ARG A 356 9.02 -22.96 11.99
CA ARG A 356 9.32 -22.00 13.06
C ARG A 356 8.56 -20.69 12.89
N LEU A 357 8.52 -20.15 11.67
CA LEU A 357 7.82 -18.91 11.36
C LEU A 357 6.32 -18.97 11.73
N LEU A 358 5.68 -20.12 11.52
CA LEU A 358 4.25 -20.32 11.84
C LEU A 358 3.99 -20.86 13.25
N CYS A 359 5.01 -21.22 14.03
CA CYS A 359 4.84 -21.87 15.32
C CYS A 359 3.93 -21.10 16.27
N SER A 360 4.10 -19.78 16.38
CA SER A 360 3.26 -18.91 17.22
C SER A 360 1.82 -18.84 16.71
N SER A 361 1.63 -18.88 15.39
CA SER A 361 0.31 -18.87 14.73
C SER A 361 -0.43 -20.18 14.96
N TYR A 362 0.25 -21.33 14.84
CA TYR A 362 -0.34 -22.64 15.15
C TYR A 362 -0.75 -22.72 16.61
N SER A 363 0.15 -22.33 17.52
CA SER A 363 -0.12 -22.30 18.96
C SER A 363 -1.30 -21.40 19.32
N ALA A 364 -1.52 -20.29 18.60
CA ALA A 364 -2.65 -19.41 18.83
C ALA A 364 -4.00 -20.06 18.50
N VAL A 365 -4.06 -20.80 17.39
CA VAL A 365 -5.27 -21.51 16.96
C VAL A 365 -5.52 -22.73 17.83
N GLU A 366 -4.47 -23.51 18.18
CA GLU A 366 -4.57 -24.65 19.10
C GLU A 366 -5.16 -24.24 20.45
N LYS A 367 -4.70 -23.11 21.01
CA LYS A 367 -5.25 -22.57 22.26
C LYS A 367 -6.75 -22.32 22.20
N ILE A 368 -7.31 -21.90 21.06
CA ILE A 368 -8.77 -21.73 20.93
C ILE A 368 -9.48 -23.07 20.83
N ILE A 369 -8.92 -24.02 20.09
CA ILE A 369 -9.53 -25.35 19.93
C ILE A 369 -9.63 -26.07 21.28
N ASP A 370 -8.62 -25.91 22.14
CA ASP A 370 -8.59 -26.53 23.47
C ASP A 370 -9.47 -25.80 24.51
N ILE A 371 -9.97 -24.62 24.19
CA ILE A 371 -10.83 -23.81 25.06
C ILE A 371 -12.30 -24.27 24.92
N ASP A 372 -12.95 -24.61 26.04
CA ASP A 372 -14.40 -24.74 26.04
C ASP A 372 -15.05 -23.34 25.95
N ARG A 373 -15.67 -23.06 24.80
CA ARG A 373 -16.34 -21.79 24.49
C ARG A 373 -17.31 -21.35 25.59
N ASP A 374 -18.12 -22.28 26.11
CA ASP A 374 -19.24 -21.96 27.00
C ASP A 374 -18.77 -21.71 28.44
N GLU A 375 -17.67 -22.34 28.83
CA GLU A 375 -17.06 -22.15 30.15
C GLU A 375 -16.28 -20.83 30.23
N LEU A 376 -15.54 -20.46 29.18
CA LEU A 376 -14.72 -19.24 29.15
C LEU A 376 -15.51 -17.96 28.86
N LEU A 377 -16.58 -18.01 28.04
CA LEU A 377 -17.48 -16.88 27.86
C LEU A 377 -18.18 -16.48 29.17
N ARG A 378 -18.47 -17.46 30.05
CA ARG A 378 -19.05 -17.24 31.38
C ARG A 378 -18.04 -16.68 32.38
N GLN A 379 -16.76 -16.99 32.23
CA GLN A 379 -15.72 -16.62 33.20
C GLN A 379 -14.99 -15.32 32.84
N ASN A 380 -14.61 -15.10 31.57
CA ASN A 380 -13.83 -13.93 31.15
C ASN A 380 -13.96 -13.59 29.65
N SER A 381 -15.00 -12.84 29.29
CA SER A 381 -15.30 -12.43 27.91
C SER A 381 -14.16 -11.70 27.19
N SER A 382 -13.38 -10.87 27.90
CA SER A 382 -12.26 -10.13 27.29
C SER A 382 -11.08 -11.02 26.92
N ALA A 383 -10.75 -11.99 27.77
CA ALA A 383 -9.69 -12.96 27.48
C ALA A 383 -10.04 -13.83 26.26
N TYR A 384 -11.32 -14.22 26.12
CA TYR A 384 -11.80 -14.94 24.95
C TYR A 384 -11.73 -14.10 23.67
N ALA A 385 -12.15 -12.83 23.71
CA ALA A 385 -12.04 -11.91 22.57
C ALA A 385 -10.58 -11.68 22.14
N GLN A 386 -9.66 -11.57 23.11
CA GLN A 386 -8.23 -11.47 22.83
C GLN A 386 -7.68 -12.74 22.19
N ALA A 387 -8.03 -13.92 22.73
CA ALA A 387 -7.62 -15.20 22.15
C ALA A 387 -8.10 -15.32 20.70
N LEU A 388 -9.38 -15.03 20.44
CA LEU A 388 -9.97 -14.98 19.08
C LEU A 388 -9.18 -14.07 18.15
N ASN A 389 -8.84 -12.85 18.58
CA ASN A 389 -8.09 -11.91 17.75
C ASN A 389 -6.70 -12.49 17.38
N ILE A 390 -6.00 -13.09 18.34
CA ILE A 390 -4.68 -13.69 18.11
C ILE A 390 -4.78 -14.88 17.14
N ALA A 391 -5.82 -15.72 17.24
CA ALA A 391 -6.01 -16.83 16.30
C ALA A 391 -6.41 -16.35 14.90
N VAL A 392 -7.25 -15.32 14.79
CA VAL A 392 -7.58 -14.67 13.51
C VAL A 392 -6.30 -14.18 12.84
N ARG A 393 -5.46 -13.42 13.55
CA ARG A 393 -4.15 -12.99 13.05
C ARG A 393 -3.26 -14.16 12.66
N GLY A 394 -3.22 -15.23 13.47
CA GLY A 394 -2.50 -16.46 13.17
C GLY A 394 -2.92 -17.09 11.85
N LEU A 395 -4.22 -17.17 11.57
CA LEU A 395 -4.75 -17.68 10.30
C LEU A 395 -4.40 -16.78 9.12
N HIS A 396 -4.47 -15.45 9.28
CA HIS A 396 -4.02 -14.50 8.25
C HIS A 396 -2.55 -14.69 7.91
N ARG A 397 -1.68 -14.83 8.92
CA ARG A 397 -0.24 -15.13 8.73
C ARG A 397 -0.02 -16.44 7.98
N MET A 398 -0.75 -17.51 8.34
CA MET A 398 -0.68 -18.78 7.60
C MET A 398 -1.10 -18.60 6.14
N GLY A 399 -2.20 -17.86 5.89
CA GLY A 399 -2.69 -17.57 4.55
C GLY A 399 -1.66 -16.81 3.69
N ALA A 400 -1.06 -15.75 4.23
CA ALA A 400 -0.02 -14.97 3.56
C ALA A 400 1.20 -15.83 3.18
N LEU A 401 1.63 -16.72 4.09
CA LEU A 401 2.72 -17.65 3.80
C LEU A 401 2.37 -18.56 2.63
N PHE A 402 1.19 -19.19 2.62
CA PHE A 402 0.77 -20.04 1.51
C PHE A 402 0.72 -19.26 0.20
N SER A 403 0.03 -18.11 0.17
CA SER A 403 -0.05 -17.26 -1.04
C SER A 403 1.33 -16.95 -1.64
N HIS A 404 2.33 -16.66 -0.80
CA HIS A 404 3.69 -16.42 -1.27
C HIS A 404 4.42 -17.68 -1.77
N LEU A 405 4.16 -18.83 -1.14
CA LEU A 405 4.68 -20.11 -1.62
C LEU A 405 4.13 -20.46 -3.02
N ALA A 406 2.85 -20.19 -3.31
CA ALA A 406 2.28 -20.39 -4.65
C ALA A 406 3.08 -19.67 -5.75
N MET A 407 3.43 -18.40 -5.52
CA MET A 407 4.27 -17.61 -6.43
C MET A 407 5.70 -18.15 -6.56
N SER A 408 6.22 -18.75 -5.50
CA SER A 408 7.57 -19.31 -5.47
C SER A 408 7.67 -20.66 -6.20
N ILE A 409 6.57 -21.42 -6.26
CA ILE A 409 6.48 -22.66 -7.05
C ILE A 409 6.44 -22.34 -8.54
N THR A 410 5.63 -21.36 -8.95
CA THR A 410 5.52 -20.97 -10.38
C THR A 410 6.85 -20.44 -10.92
N SER A 411 7.69 -19.87 -10.07
CA SER A 411 9.06 -19.45 -10.39
C SER A 411 10.12 -20.57 -10.25
N GLY A 412 9.74 -21.78 -9.83
CA GLY A 412 10.62 -22.95 -9.75
C GLY A 412 11.57 -22.99 -8.54
N LEU A 413 11.34 -22.17 -7.51
CA LEU A 413 12.23 -22.03 -6.34
C LEU A 413 12.00 -23.09 -5.25
N ILE A 414 10.87 -23.80 -5.26
CA ILE A 414 10.42 -24.70 -4.19
C ILE A 414 9.97 -26.05 -4.75
N ASP A 415 10.22 -27.11 -3.98
CA ASP A 415 9.71 -28.46 -4.25
C ASP A 415 8.39 -28.76 -3.51
N ASP A 416 7.58 -29.62 -4.10
CA ASP A 416 6.25 -30.03 -3.61
C ASP A 416 6.30 -30.65 -2.18
N ASP A 417 7.43 -31.25 -1.82
CA ASP A 417 7.67 -31.89 -0.52
C ASP A 417 7.65 -30.89 0.65
N THR A 418 8.13 -29.66 0.46
CA THR A 418 8.18 -28.65 1.54
C THR A 418 6.77 -28.19 1.92
N ILE A 419 5.93 -28.01 0.92
CA ILE A 419 4.53 -27.59 1.09
C ILE A 419 3.73 -28.70 1.75
N SER A 420 3.96 -29.95 1.33
CA SER A 420 3.34 -31.13 1.93
C SER A 420 3.55 -31.23 3.44
N VAL A 421 4.73 -30.84 3.95
CA VAL A 421 5.01 -30.85 5.41
C VAL A 421 4.21 -29.77 6.15
N LEU A 422 4.22 -28.53 5.66
CA LEU A 422 3.46 -27.43 6.26
C LEU A 422 1.96 -27.72 6.23
N PHE A 423 1.52 -28.31 5.12
CA PHE A 423 0.16 -28.77 4.93
C PHE A 423 -0.24 -29.86 5.93
N GLY A 424 0.63 -30.84 6.17
CA GLY A 424 0.42 -31.92 7.14
C GLY A 424 0.17 -31.42 8.57
N ILE A 425 0.63 -30.20 8.90
CA ILE A 425 0.36 -29.53 10.17
C ILE A 425 -0.91 -28.67 10.08
N PHE A 426 -1.07 -27.92 9.00
CA PHE A 426 -2.16 -26.95 8.82
C PHE A 426 -3.55 -27.59 8.72
N TRP A 427 -3.73 -28.64 7.91
CA TRP A 427 -5.06 -29.20 7.70
C TRP A 427 -5.67 -29.81 8.97
N PRO A 428 -4.99 -30.68 9.75
CA PRO A 428 -5.55 -31.23 10.98
C PRO A 428 -5.98 -30.16 11.99
N LEU A 429 -5.25 -29.05 12.04
CA LEU A 429 -5.59 -27.90 12.88
C LEU A 429 -6.89 -27.23 12.42
N LEU A 430 -7.00 -26.96 11.12
CA LEU A 430 -8.19 -26.36 10.53
C LEU A 430 -9.41 -27.27 10.60
N GLU A 431 -9.23 -28.59 10.42
CA GLU A 431 -10.30 -29.59 10.54
C GLU A 431 -10.90 -29.60 11.95
N LYS A 432 -10.06 -29.53 12.99
CA LYS A 432 -10.54 -29.38 14.38
C LYS A 432 -11.23 -28.03 14.62
N LEU A 433 -10.64 -26.94 14.12
CA LEU A 433 -11.21 -25.60 14.28
C LEU A 433 -12.61 -25.51 13.64
N THR A 434 -12.76 -26.05 12.44
CA THR A 434 -14.03 -26.03 11.68
C THR A 434 -15.11 -26.93 12.29
N GLN A 435 -14.75 -27.86 13.16
CA GLN A 435 -15.70 -28.66 13.96
C GLN A 435 -16.08 -27.98 15.28
N SER A 436 -15.38 -26.90 15.66
CA SER A 436 -15.61 -26.19 16.92
C SER A 436 -16.77 -25.19 16.83
N SER A 437 -17.37 -24.88 17.96
CA SER A 437 -18.42 -23.86 18.08
C SER A 437 -17.90 -22.44 17.88
N HIS A 438 -16.58 -22.22 17.82
CA HIS A 438 -15.97 -20.91 17.61
C HIS A 438 -16.19 -20.36 16.20
N MET A 439 -16.53 -21.22 15.23
CA MET A 439 -16.81 -20.85 13.83
C MET A 439 -18.05 -19.98 13.64
N GLU A 440 -18.87 -19.79 14.69
CA GLU A 440 -19.93 -18.78 14.71
C GLU A 440 -19.36 -17.36 14.61
N ASN A 441 -18.11 -17.14 15.01
CA ASN A 441 -17.47 -15.84 14.84
C ASN A 441 -17.10 -15.61 13.37
N THR A 442 -17.70 -14.59 12.75
CA THR A 442 -17.50 -14.26 11.33
C THR A 442 -16.05 -13.92 10.97
N SER A 443 -15.31 -13.27 11.87
CA SER A 443 -13.90 -12.94 11.60
C SER A 443 -13.00 -14.19 11.58
N LEU A 444 -13.25 -15.13 12.49
CA LEU A 444 -12.54 -16.41 12.55
C LEU A 444 -12.88 -17.29 11.35
N SER A 445 -14.17 -17.42 11.01
CA SER A 445 -14.60 -18.21 9.85
C SER A 445 -14.03 -17.65 8.55
N THR A 446 -14.01 -16.32 8.39
CA THR A 446 -13.43 -15.65 7.23
C THR A 446 -11.92 -15.87 7.16
N ALA A 447 -11.18 -15.72 8.25
CA ALA A 447 -9.73 -15.95 8.27
C ALA A 447 -9.38 -17.43 7.99
N ALA A 448 -10.14 -18.37 8.54
CA ALA A 448 -10.00 -19.81 8.28
C ALA A 448 -10.24 -20.13 6.80
N CYS A 449 -11.31 -19.58 6.22
CA CYS A 449 -11.66 -19.73 4.81
C CYS A 449 -10.62 -19.10 3.85
N ARG A 450 -10.12 -17.91 4.18
CA ARG A 450 -9.07 -17.22 3.39
C ARG A 450 -7.74 -17.96 3.43
N SER A 451 -7.31 -18.41 4.61
CA SER A 451 -6.06 -19.19 4.74
C SER A 451 -6.15 -20.54 4.03
N LEU A 452 -7.29 -21.22 4.14
CA LEU A 452 -7.58 -22.42 3.36
C LEU A 452 -7.56 -22.15 1.86
N SER A 453 -8.20 -21.07 1.41
CA SER A 453 -8.17 -20.65 0.00
C SER A 453 -6.75 -20.49 -0.51
N SER A 454 -5.91 -19.80 0.26
CA SER A 454 -4.50 -19.59 -0.07
C SER A 454 -3.73 -20.91 -0.13
N ALA A 455 -3.96 -21.81 0.82
CA ALA A 455 -3.34 -23.13 0.85
C ALA A 455 -3.69 -23.98 -0.38
N ILE A 456 -4.95 -23.97 -0.85
CA ILE A 456 -5.39 -24.74 -2.03
C ILE A 456 -4.60 -24.33 -3.27
N HIS A 457 -4.57 -23.03 -3.58
CA HIS A 457 -3.90 -22.50 -4.75
C HIS A 457 -2.40 -22.81 -4.74
N SER A 458 -1.82 -22.92 -3.53
CA SER A 458 -0.39 -23.21 -3.35
C SER A 458 -0.06 -24.69 -3.48
N CYS A 459 -0.94 -25.57 -3.01
CA CYS A 459 -0.65 -27.00 -2.87
C CYS A 459 -1.10 -27.85 -4.07
N GLY A 460 -1.90 -27.29 -4.99
CA GLY A 460 -2.31 -27.94 -6.23
C GLY A 460 -2.76 -29.40 -6.05
N GLN A 461 -2.05 -30.33 -6.68
CA GLN A 461 -2.41 -31.76 -6.68
C GLN A 461 -2.38 -32.42 -5.29
N HIS A 462 -1.63 -31.89 -4.32
CA HIS A 462 -1.61 -32.45 -2.96
C HIS A 462 -2.92 -32.26 -2.20
N PHE A 463 -3.73 -31.25 -2.56
CA PHE A 463 -5.05 -31.01 -1.96
C PHE A 463 -6.14 -31.94 -2.46
N GLN A 464 -5.90 -32.59 -3.60
CA GLN A 464 -6.87 -33.41 -4.32
C GLN A 464 -7.51 -34.49 -3.44
N ILE A 465 -6.71 -35.17 -2.62
CA ILE A 465 -7.19 -36.29 -1.77
C ILE A 465 -8.14 -35.80 -0.66
N LEU A 466 -8.01 -34.55 -0.24
CA LEU A 466 -8.77 -33.99 0.88
C LEU A 466 -9.99 -33.17 0.43
N LEU A 467 -10.12 -32.93 -0.88
CA LEU A 467 -11.25 -32.20 -1.46
C LEU A 467 -12.63 -32.67 -0.93
N PRO A 468 -12.95 -33.99 -0.86
CA PRO A 468 -14.23 -34.42 -0.34
C PRO A 468 -14.48 -33.98 1.10
N LYS A 469 -13.46 -34.12 1.97
CA LYS A 469 -13.57 -33.74 3.38
C LYS A 469 -13.73 -32.23 3.55
N ILE A 470 -13.03 -31.45 2.74
CA ILE A 470 -13.10 -29.99 2.85
C ILE A 470 -14.45 -29.48 2.39
N LEU A 471 -14.95 -29.94 1.23
CA LEU A 471 -16.27 -29.54 0.73
C LEU A 471 -17.38 -29.97 1.68
N GLU A 472 -17.30 -31.17 2.26
CA GLU A 472 -18.23 -31.62 3.30
C GLU A 472 -18.20 -30.70 4.53
N CYS A 473 -17.00 -30.34 4.99
CA CYS A 473 -16.82 -29.43 6.12
C CYS A 473 -17.40 -28.02 5.86
N LEU A 474 -17.14 -27.45 4.67
CA LEU A 474 -17.69 -26.16 4.26
C LEU A 474 -19.22 -26.21 4.16
N SER A 475 -19.77 -27.28 3.59
CA SER A 475 -21.21 -27.52 3.52
C SER A 475 -21.84 -27.60 4.91
N MET A 476 -21.28 -28.38 5.83
CA MET A 476 -21.77 -28.51 7.19
C MET A 476 -21.74 -27.17 7.94
N ASN A 477 -20.62 -26.44 7.85
CA ASN A 477 -20.48 -25.14 8.51
C ASN A 477 -21.44 -24.09 7.94
N PHE A 478 -21.66 -24.07 6.62
CA PHE A 478 -22.63 -23.14 6.03
C PHE A 478 -24.06 -23.45 6.50
N LEU A 479 -24.44 -24.73 6.63
CA LEU A 479 -25.76 -25.09 7.17
C LEU A 479 -25.98 -24.60 8.61
N LEU A 480 -24.92 -24.59 9.42
CA LEU A 480 -24.93 -24.07 10.79
C LEU A 480 -24.90 -22.53 10.84
N TYR A 481 -24.11 -21.90 9.97
CA TYR A 481 -23.82 -20.47 9.98
C TYR A 481 -24.15 -19.83 8.62
N GLN A 482 -25.43 -19.83 8.27
CA GLN A 482 -25.95 -19.57 6.93
C GLN A 482 -25.75 -18.16 6.36
N ARG A 483 -25.23 -17.22 7.16
CA ARG A 483 -24.86 -15.86 6.74
C ARG A 483 -23.38 -15.70 6.41
N HIS A 484 -22.56 -16.72 6.67
CA HIS A 484 -21.14 -16.65 6.40
C HIS A 484 -20.87 -17.00 4.93
N ASP A 485 -20.79 -15.96 4.09
CA ASP A 485 -20.51 -16.10 2.66
C ASP A 485 -19.13 -16.73 2.37
N CYS A 486 -18.20 -16.67 3.33
CA CYS A 486 -16.82 -17.13 3.17
C CYS A 486 -16.73 -18.62 2.86
N PHE A 487 -17.70 -19.43 3.32
CA PHE A 487 -17.79 -20.85 2.99
C PHE A 487 -18.12 -21.08 1.51
N LEU A 488 -19.02 -20.29 0.94
CA LEU A 488 -19.36 -20.34 -0.48
C LEU A 488 -18.19 -19.89 -1.35
N ARG A 489 -17.55 -18.76 -0.98
CA ARG A 489 -16.37 -18.24 -1.69
C ARG A 489 -15.21 -19.25 -1.70
N THR A 490 -14.96 -19.92 -0.57
CA THR A 490 -13.90 -20.95 -0.49
C THR A 490 -14.27 -22.20 -1.29
N ALA A 491 -15.53 -22.62 -1.28
CA ALA A 491 -15.99 -23.74 -2.08
C ALA A 491 -15.93 -23.43 -3.59
N ALA A 492 -16.11 -22.16 -3.99
CA ALA A 492 -15.93 -21.72 -5.37
C ALA A 492 -14.48 -21.95 -5.82
N ASN A 493 -13.50 -21.45 -5.03
CA ASN A 493 -12.07 -21.65 -5.30
C ASN A 493 -11.71 -23.14 -5.46
N MET A 494 -12.28 -24.01 -4.62
CA MET A 494 -12.09 -25.47 -4.72
C MET A 494 -12.58 -26.05 -6.04
N ILE A 495 -13.76 -25.61 -6.48
CA ILE A 495 -14.38 -26.10 -7.71
C ILE A 495 -13.65 -25.55 -8.93
N GLU A 496 -13.15 -24.32 -8.88
CA GLU A 496 -12.32 -23.75 -9.94
C GLU A 496 -11.06 -24.58 -10.16
N GLU A 497 -10.38 -24.92 -9.07
CA GLU A 497 -9.12 -25.68 -9.12
C GLU A 497 -9.31 -27.16 -9.48
N PHE A 498 -10.37 -27.82 -8.98
CA PHE A 498 -10.50 -29.29 -9.10
C PHE A 498 -11.77 -29.81 -9.76
N GLY A 499 -12.76 -28.95 -10.06
CA GLY A 499 -14.07 -29.37 -10.58
C GLY A 499 -14.01 -30.08 -11.93
N HIS A 500 -12.95 -29.86 -12.71
CA HIS A 500 -12.72 -30.51 -13.99
C HIS A 500 -12.40 -32.02 -13.87
N LYS A 501 -12.08 -32.52 -12.66
CA LYS A 501 -11.75 -33.93 -12.41
C LYS A 501 -13.01 -34.75 -12.15
N GLU A 502 -13.26 -35.73 -13.02
CA GLU A 502 -14.49 -36.53 -13.02
C GLU A 502 -14.75 -37.28 -11.70
N GLU A 503 -13.69 -37.70 -11.03
CA GLU A 503 -13.76 -38.46 -9.76
C GLU A 503 -14.42 -37.66 -8.62
N TYR A 504 -14.47 -36.33 -8.71
CA TYR A 504 -15.10 -35.46 -7.70
C TYR A 504 -16.46 -34.92 -8.09
N SER A 505 -16.95 -35.23 -9.30
CA SER A 505 -18.23 -34.74 -9.82
C SER A 505 -19.40 -34.98 -8.87
N VAL A 506 -19.48 -36.17 -8.25
CA VAL A 506 -20.53 -36.53 -7.27
C VAL A 506 -20.47 -35.65 -6.03
N VAL A 507 -19.27 -35.36 -5.53
CA VAL A 507 -19.07 -34.51 -4.35
C VAL A 507 -19.48 -33.07 -4.69
N CYS A 508 -19.03 -32.54 -5.83
CA CYS A 508 -19.41 -31.20 -6.27
C CYS A 508 -20.93 -31.04 -6.43
N VAL A 509 -21.62 -32.04 -7.00
CA VAL A 509 -23.09 -32.05 -7.12
C VAL A 509 -23.75 -32.05 -5.73
N ARG A 510 -23.27 -32.87 -4.80
CA ARG A 510 -23.80 -32.89 -3.42
C ARG A 510 -23.58 -31.54 -2.71
N THR A 511 -22.45 -30.90 -2.92
CA THR A 511 -22.13 -29.59 -2.32
C THR A 511 -23.09 -28.51 -2.81
N ILE A 512 -23.32 -28.37 -4.12
CA ILE A 512 -24.27 -27.39 -4.66
C ILE A 512 -25.69 -27.68 -4.17
N GLU A 513 -26.13 -28.95 -4.17
CA GLU A 513 -27.43 -29.34 -3.61
C GLU A 513 -27.58 -28.89 -2.15
N THR A 514 -26.53 -29.11 -1.35
CA THR A 514 -26.52 -28.75 0.07
C THR A 514 -26.61 -27.25 0.26
N PHE A 515 -25.78 -26.46 -0.42
CA PHE A 515 -25.82 -25.00 -0.33
C PHE A 515 -27.15 -24.44 -0.80
N SER A 516 -27.65 -24.83 -1.98
CA SER A 516 -28.93 -24.35 -2.50
C SER A 516 -30.13 -24.71 -1.62
N SER A 517 -30.03 -25.80 -0.83
CA SER A 517 -31.07 -26.20 0.11
C SER A 517 -31.03 -25.45 1.44
N ALA A 518 -30.00 -24.66 1.71
CA ALA A 518 -29.87 -23.90 2.95
C ALA A 518 -31.00 -22.86 3.07
N ALA A 519 -31.49 -22.65 4.30
CA ALA A 519 -32.63 -21.78 4.52
C ALA A 519 -32.34 -20.33 4.08
N SER A 520 -31.15 -19.80 4.34
CA SER A 520 -30.73 -18.46 3.91
C SER A 520 -30.90 -18.25 2.42
N LEU A 521 -30.39 -19.17 1.60
CA LEU A 521 -30.46 -19.09 0.13
C LEU A 521 -31.86 -19.40 -0.40
N SER A 522 -32.55 -20.39 0.17
CA SER A 522 -33.93 -20.72 -0.23
C SER A 522 -34.93 -19.59 0.04
N ASN A 523 -34.63 -18.73 1.01
CA ASN A 523 -35.45 -17.58 1.39
C ASN A 523 -35.18 -16.33 0.53
N LEU A 524 -34.15 -16.32 -0.32
CA LEU A 524 -33.88 -15.26 -1.30
C LEU A 524 -34.82 -15.36 -2.51
N ASN A 525 -36.11 -15.13 -2.25
CA ASN A 525 -37.20 -15.31 -3.21
C ASN A 525 -37.84 -13.99 -3.67
N SER A 526 -37.33 -12.84 -3.18
CA SER A 526 -37.82 -11.50 -3.51
C SER A 526 -36.68 -10.52 -3.67
N SER A 527 -36.89 -9.45 -4.45
CA SER A 527 -35.91 -8.35 -4.59
C SER A 527 -35.49 -7.79 -3.24
N TYR A 528 -36.46 -7.57 -2.34
CA TYR A 528 -36.22 -7.00 -1.02
C TYR A 528 -35.29 -7.87 -0.17
N THR A 529 -35.49 -9.18 -0.15
CA THR A 529 -34.58 -10.11 0.57
C THR A 529 -33.20 -10.17 -0.07
N CYS A 530 -33.09 -9.90 -1.37
CA CYS A 530 -31.82 -9.85 -2.06
C CYS A 530 -31.03 -8.58 -1.73
N ASP A 531 -31.71 -7.44 -1.67
CA ASP A 531 -31.11 -6.16 -1.30
C ASP A 531 -30.58 -6.16 0.15
N GLN A 532 -31.10 -7.06 1.01
CA GLN A 532 -30.67 -7.19 2.41
C GLN A 532 -29.38 -8.01 2.60
N GLU A 533 -29.02 -8.89 1.66
CA GLU A 533 -27.88 -9.81 1.79
C GLU A 533 -27.06 -9.85 0.48
N PRO A 534 -26.52 -8.71 0.00
CA PRO A 534 -25.85 -8.62 -1.31
C PRO A 534 -24.58 -9.48 -1.39
N ASP A 535 -23.79 -9.52 -0.31
CA ASP A 535 -22.54 -10.31 -0.25
C ASP A 535 -22.79 -11.81 -0.39
N LEU A 536 -23.88 -12.31 0.22
CA LEU A 536 -24.27 -13.72 0.17
C LEU A 536 -24.71 -14.11 -1.25
N ILE A 537 -25.43 -13.22 -1.94
CA ILE A 537 -25.86 -13.43 -3.32
C ILE A 537 -24.65 -13.45 -4.25
N GLU A 538 -23.75 -12.48 -4.11
CA GLU A 538 -22.53 -12.43 -4.92
C GLU A 538 -21.71 -13.70 -4.74
N ALA A 539 -21.50 -14.14 -3.49
CA ALA A 539 -20.77 -15.36 -3.20
C ALA A 539 -21.43 -16.61 -3.78
N TYR A 540 -22.76 -16.73 -3.68
CA TYR A 540 -23.50 -17.85 -4.25
C TYR A 540 -23.50 -17.83 -5.79
N ALA A 541 -23.59 -16.65 -6.40
CA ALA A 541 -23.50 -16.47 -7.85
C ALA A 541 -22.12 -16.86 -8.37
N ASN A 542 -21.06 -16.40 -7.71
CA ASN A 542 -19.68 -16.78 -8.04
C ASN A 542 -19.47 -18.28 -7.90
N PHE A 543 -19.94 -18.89 -6.82
CA PHE A 543 -19.91 -20.35 -6.62
C PHE A 543 -20.64 -21.12 -7.73
N THR A 544 -21.84 -20.69 -8.08
CA THR A 544 -22.65 -21.32 -9.14
C THR A 544 -21.98 -21.18 -10.50
N SER A 545 -21.42 -20.01 -10.80
CA SER A 545 -20.66 -19.74 -12.02
C SER A 545 -19.42 -20.64 -12.14
N ALA A 546 -18.66 -20.76 -11.05
CA ALA A 546 -17.52 -21.68 -10.96
C ALA A 546 -17.93 -23.14 -11.23
N PHE A 547 -19.05 -23.59 -10.62
CA PHE A 547 -19.58 -24.93 -10.86
C PHE A 547 -19.97 -25.17 -12.31
N ILE A 548 -20.70 -24.25 -12.94
CA ILE A 548 -21.12 -24.37 -14.34
C ILE A 548 -19.90 -24.42 -15.27
N ARG A 549 -18.93 -23.53 -15.04
CA ARG A 549 -17.71 -23.43 -15.86
C ARG A 549 -16.81 -24.66 -15.73
N CYS A 550 -16.64 -25.18 -14.52
CA CYS A 550 -15.62 -26.19 -14.23
C CYS A 550 -16.15 -27.62 -14.18
N CYS A 551 -17.47 -27.84 -14.10
CA CYS A 551 -18.09 -29.19 -14.02
C CYS A 551 -18.93 -29.54 -15.28
N PRO A 552 -18.37 -29.58 -16.51
CA PRO A 552 -19.13 -29.62 -17.76
C PRO A 552 -19.92 -30.91 -18.02
N LYS A 553 -19.65 -32.00 -17.29
CA LYS A 553 -20.30 -33.31 -17.48
C LYS A 553 -21.43 -33.58 -16.48
N VAL A 554 -21.75 -32.64 -15.60
CA VAL A 554 -22.92 -32.77 -14.72
C VAL A 554 -24.18 -32.64 -15.60
N PRO A 555 -25.16 -33.55 -15.48
CA PRO A 555 -26.30 -33.60 -16.39
C PRO A 555 -26.98 -32.24 -16.55
N PHE A 556 -27.21 -31.84 -17.79
CA PHE A 556 -27.91 -30.60 -18.19
C PHE A 556 -29.20 -30.34 -17.38
N TYR A 557 -29.87 -31.41 -16.92
CA TYR A 557 -31.05 -31.37 -16.07
C TYR A 557 -30.82 -30.78 -14.66
N ILE A 558 -29.66 -31.05 -14.07
CA ILE A 558 -29.25 -30.50 -12.76
C ILE A 558 -28.92 -29.02 -12.92
N MET A 559 -28.17 -28.66 -13.97
CA MET A 559 -27.91 -27.26 -14.33
C MET A 559 -29.21 -26.48 -14.55
N LEU A 560 -30.19 -27.04 -15.29
CA LEU A 560 -31.47 -26.36 -15.54
C LEU A 560 -32.25 -26.09 -14.25
N ARG A 561 -32.24 -27.04 -13.29
CA ARG A 561 -32.97 -26.90 -12.02
C ARG A 561 -32.36 -25.83 -11.12
N PHE A 562 -31.03 -25.72 -11.09
CA PHE A 562 -30.33 -24.68 -10.33
C PHE A 562 -30.38 -23.32 -11.02
N PHE A 563 -30.30 -23.27 -12.34
CA PHE A 563 -30.43 -22.04 -13.13
C PHE A 563 -31.84 -21.42 -12.99
N VAL A 564 -32.89 -22.25 -12.90
CA VAL A 564 -34.26 -21.77 -12.60
C VAL A 564 -34.37 -21.20 -11.18
N HIS A 565 -33.59 -21.71 -10.21
CA HIS A 565 -33.52 -21.12 -8.87
C HIS A 565 -32.73 -19.79 -8.89
N TYR A 566 -31.60 -19.76 -9.60
CA TYR A 566 -30.75 -18.57 -9.82
C TYR A 566 -31.50 -17.42 -10.50
N CYS A 567 -32.25 -17.69 -11.57
CA CYS A 567 -33.10 -16.70 -12.24
C CYS A 567 -34.30 -16.24 -11.42
N ARG A 568 -34.71 -16.99 -10.38
CA ARG A 568 -35.71 -16.50 -9.42
C ARG A 568 -35.11 -15.51 -8.42
N THR A 569 -33.80 -15.60 -8.16
CA THR A 569 -33.09 -14.78 -7.17
C THR A 569 -32.50 -13.51 -7.80
N ILE A 570 -32.04 -13.55 -9.06
CA ILE A 570 -31.48 -12.40 -9.77
C ILE A 570 -32.30 -12.18 -11.04
N TRP A 571 -32.95 -11.02 -11.15
CA TRP A 571 -33.64 -10.56 -12.36
C TRP A 571 -32.60 -10.31 -13.47
N ILE A 572 -32.13 -11.36 -14.13
CA ILE A 572 -31.37 -11.23 -15.37
C ILE A 572 -32.38 -11.08 -16.50
N ASP A 573 -32.33 -9.91 -17.14
CA ASP A 573 -33.11 -9.59 -18.32
C ASP A 573 -32.93 -10.70 -19.37
N SER A 574 -34.04 -11.17 -19.94
CA SER A 574 -34.13 -12.44 -20.69
C SER A 574 -33.24 -12.51 -21.95
N THR A 575 -32.59 -11.40 -22.32
CA THR A 575 -31.68 -11.24 -23.47
C THR A 575 -30.23 -11.62 -23.17
N ALA A 576 -29.69 -11.33 -21.98
CA ALA A 576 -28.36 -11.82 -21.57
C ALA A 576 -28.39 -13.34 -21.34
N LEU A 577 -29.54 -13.85 -20.90
CA LEU A 577 -29.87 -15.26 -20.72
C LEU A 577 -29.68 -16.11 -21.99
N ILE A 578 -30.03 -15.54 -23.15
CA ILE A 578 -29.95 -16.21 -24.45
C ILE A 578 -28.50 -16.18 -24.97
N LEU A 579 -27.76 -15.09 -24.73
CA LEU A 579 -26.36 -14.96 -25.15
C LEU A 579 -25.41 -15.89 -24.39
N MET A 580 -25.66 -16.14 -23.09
CA MET A 580 -24.86 -17.06 -22.27
C MET A 580 -25.15 -18.55 -22.54
N LEU A 581 -26.33 -18.89 -23.05
CA LEU A 581 -26.69 -20.26 -23.46
C LEU A 581 -26.23 -20.60 -24.89
N ILE A 582 -25.87 -19.58 -25.69
CA ILE A 582 -25.40 -19.73 -27.08
C ILE A 582 -23.86 -19.82 -27.18
N ALA A 583 -23.14 -19.30 -26.19
CA ALA A 583 -21.67 -19.44 -26.06
C ALA A 583 -21.33 -20.73 -25.30
#